data_AF-A0AAD6ZID6-F1
#
_entry.id   AF-A0AAD6ZID6-F1
#
_cell.length_a   1.000
_cell.length_b   1.000
_cell.length_c   1.000
_cell.angle_alpha   90.00
_cell.angle_beta   90.00
_cell.angle_gamma   90.00
#
_symmetry.space_group_name_H-M   'P 1'
#
loop_
_entity.id
_entity.type
_entity.pdbx_description
1 polymer ?
#
loop_
_entity_poly.entity_id
_entity_poly.type
_entity_poly.pdbx_seq_one_letter_code
_entity_poly.pdbx_strand_id
1 'polypeptide(L)' 'IAIDLNMPLRVVQQVKKTWAEIGEVCRDRRHKGRPTLLSKQNKKLMVALIEHTPDIYLDEIQEFLYTQHDVDV' A
#
# COMPACT_ATOMS: atom_id res chain seq x y z
N ILE A 1 4.07 -6.98 34.22
CA ILE A 1 4.06 -6.45 32.84
C ILE A 1 3.88 -4.93 32.81
N ALA A 2 2.76 -4.35 33.29
CA ALA A 2 2.57 -2.88 33.21
C ALA A 2 3.56 -2.08 34.07
N ILE A 3 3.81 -2.55 35.29
CA ILE A 3 4.80 -1.97 36.21
C ILE A 3 6.22 -2.19 35.66
N ASP A 4 6.54 -3.42 35.25
CA ASP A 4 7.87 -3.77 34.71
C ASP A 4 8.23 -3.05 33.40
N LEU A 5 7.22 -2.70 32.59
CA LEU A 5 7.40 -1.98 31.32
C LEU A 5 7.22 -0.47 31.48
N ASN A 6 6.97 0.04 32.69
CA ASN A 6 6.65 1.44 32.98
C ASN A 6 5.60 2.03 32.01
N MET A 7 4.50 1.30 31.81
CA MET A 7 3.42 1.70 30.91
C MET A 7 2.07 1.72 31.62
N PRO A 8 1.15 2.65 31.27
CA PRO A 8 -0.21 2.65 31.79
C PRO A 8 -0.93 1.32 31.51
N LEU A 9 -1.72 0.85 32.48
CA LEU A 9 -2.42 -0.44 32.39
C LEU A 9 -3.28 -0.56 31.12
N ARG A 10 -3.94 0.53 30.71
CA ARG A 10 -4.76 0.60 29.50
C ARG A 10 -3.95 0.27 28.24
N VAL A 11 -2.69 0.70 28.17
CA VAL A 11 -1.81 0.44 27.03
C VAL A 11 -1.48 -1.06 26.96
N VAL A 12 -1.14 -1.67 28.10
CA VAL A 12 -0.86 -3.11 28.15
C VAL A 12 -2.08 -3.94 27.79
N GLN A 13 -3.27 -3.55 28.25
CA GLN A 13 -4.52 -4.21 27.89
C GLN A 13 -4.82 -4.08 26.40
N GLN A 14 -4.65 -2.89 25.83
CA GLN A 14 -4.86 -2.65 24.41
C GLN A 14 -3.89 -3.45 23.55
N VAL A 15 -2.60 -3.49 23.91
CA VAL A 15 -1.58 -4.28 23.19
C VAL A 15 -1.91 -5.77 23.24
N LYS A 16 -2.32 -6.29 24.41
CA LYS A 16 -2.75 -7.69 24.54
C LYS A 16 -3.99 -8.00 23.71
N LYS A 17 -4.98 -7.12 23.69
CA LYS A 17 -6.19 -7.25 22.88
C LYS A 17 -5.85 -7.28 21.40
N THR A 18 -5.08 -6.31 20.91
CA THR A 18 -4.61 -6.25 19.52
C THR A 18 -3.80 -7.50 19.15
N TRP A 19 -2.97 -8.01 20.07
CA TRP A 19 -2.21 -9.24 19.86
C TRP A 19 -3.10 -10.48 19.79
N ALA A 20 -4.12 -10.60 20.65
CA ALA A 20 -5.07 -11.70 20.59
C ALA A 20 -5.91 -11.67 19.31
N GLU A 21 -6.27 -10.47 18.83
CA GLU A 21 -7.12 -10.29 17.65
C GLU A 21 -6.34 -10.49 16.33
N ILE A 22 -5.08 -10.03 16.26
CA ILE A 22 -4.36 -9.89 14.98
C ILE A 22 -2.93 -10.47 15.05
N GLY A 23 -2.45 -10.87 16.23
CA GLY A 23 -1.06 -11.31 16.45
C GLY A 23 -0.66 -12.55 15.66
N GLU A 24 -1.58 -13.48 15.43
CA GLU A 24 -1.37 -14.63 14.54
C GLU A 24 -1.29 -14.22 13.06
N VAL A 25 -2.12 -13.25 12.65
CA VAL A 25 -2.28 -12.78 11.25
C VAL A 25 -1.14 -11.84 10.81
N CYS A 26 -0.49 -11.15 11.75
CA CYS A 26 0.51 -10.10 11.50
C CYS A 26 1.98 -10.52 11.66
N ARG A 27 2.31 -11.82 11.70
CA ARG A 27 3.72 -12.28 11.74
C ARG A 27 4.52 -11.87 10.49
N ASP A 28 3.84 -11.62 9.37
CA ASP A 28 4.46 -11.37 8.07
C ASP A 28 4.10 -10.00 7.46
N ARG A 29 4.27 -8.93 8.26
CA ARG A 29 4.04 -7.55 7.78
C ARG A 29 5.04 -7.09 6.71
N ARG A 30 6.06 -7.87 6.36
CA ARG A 30 7.09 -7.47 5.38
C ARG A 30 6.55 -7.31 3.96
N HIS A 31 5.36 -7.85 3.62
CA HIS A 31 4.91 -7.92 2.21
C HIS A 31 3.46 -7.48 1.94
N LYS A 32 2.67 -7.09 2.95
CA LYS A 32 1.24 -6.74 2.76
C LYS A 32 0.99 -5.26 2.50
N GLY A 33 1.64 -4.71 1.48
CA GLY A 33 1.03 -3.59 0.75
C GLY A 33 -0.20 -4.09 -0.01
N ARG A 34 -1.10 -3.20 -0.45
CA ARG A 34 -2.07 -3.60 -1.48
C ARG A 34 -1.29 -4.11 -2.70
N PRO A 35 -1.70 -5.23 -3.33
CA PRO A 35 -1.07 -5.68 -4.56
C PRO A 35 -1.11 -4.53 -5.57
N THR A 36 0.04 -4.19 -6.13
CA THR A 36 0.11 -3.09 -7.09
C THR A 36 -0.51 -3.54 -8.38
N LEU A 37 -1.57 -2.86 -8.80
CA LEU A 37 -2.26 -3.13 -10.07
C LEU A 37 -1.32 -2.90 -11.27
N LEU A 38 -0.50 -1.85 -11.19
CA LEU A 38 0.51 -1.54 -12.19
C LEU A 38 1.81 -2.32 -11.97
N SER A 39 2.29 -2.96 -13.04
CA SER A 39 3.65 -3.51 -13.10
C SER A 39 4.70 -2.39 -12.95
N LYS A 40 5.94 -2.74 -12.59
CA LYS A 40 7.04 -1.77 -12.53
C LYS A 40 7.27 -1.05 -13.86
N GLN A 41 7.03 -1.73 -14.97
CA GLN A 41 7.19 -1.16 -16.31
C GLN A 41 6.09 -0.13 -16.59
N ASN A 42 4.84 -0.47 -16.26
CA ASN A 42 3.68 0.41 -16.49
C ASN A 42 3.79 1.70 -15.67
N LYS A 43 4.36 1.62 -14.45
CA LYS A 43 4.66 2.81 -13.64
C LYS A 43 5.69 3.73 -14.29
N LYS A 44 6.74 3.18 -14.91
CA LYS A 44 7.75 4.00 -15.62
C LYS A 44 7.15 4.69 -16.83
N LEU A 45 6.30 4.01 -17.58
CA LEU A 45 5.60 4.57 -18.73
C LEU A 45 4.68 5.71 -18.32
N MET A 46 3.91 5.51 -17.24
CA MET A 46 3.04 6.55 -16.68
C MET A 46 3.85 7.79 -16.26
N VAL A 47 4.99 7.61 -15.59
CA VAL A 47 5.86 8.73 -15.20
C VAL A 47 6.40 9.46 -16.44
N ALA A 48 6.88 8.74 -17.44
CA ALA A 48 7.37 9.34 -18.68
C ALA A 48 6.28 10.13 -19.42
N LEU A 49 5.04 9.63 -19.41
CA LEU A 49 3.90 10.29 -20.05
C LEU A 49 3.59 11.64 -19.37
N ILE A 50 3.62 11.69 -18.04
CA ILE A 50 3.41 12.89 -17.23
C ILE A 50 4.58 13.88 -17.42
N GLU A 51 5.82 13.38 -17.50
CA GLU A 51 7.00 14.23 -17.74
C GLU A 51 6.96 14.93 -19.10
N HIS A 52 6.45 14.25 -20.14
CA HIS A 52 6.31 14.82 -21.48
C HIS A 52 5.05 15.67 -21.66
N THR A 53 4.00 15.39 -20.88
CA THR A 53 2.69 16.03 -20.99
C THR A 53 2.12 16.25 -19.58
N PRO A 54 2.52 17.33 -18.90
CA PRO A 54 2.15 17.54 -17.49
C PRO A 54 0.67 17.86 -17.28
N ASP A 55 -0.01 18.33 -18.33
CA ASP A 55 -1.44 18.69 -18.31
C ASP A 55 -2.37 17.51 -18.68
N ILE A 56 -1.85 16.28 -18.70
CA ILE A 56 -2.63 15.08 -19.01
C ILE A 56 -3.54 14.69 -17.83
N TYR A 57 -4.77 14.30 -18.13
CA TYR A 57 -5.73 13.83 -17.14
C TYR A 57 -5.55 12.33 -16.84
N LEU A 58 -6.09 11.88 -15.70
CA LEU A 58 -5.93 10.50 -15.23
C LEU A 58 -6.67 9.47 -16.10
N ASP A 59 -7.81 9.85 -16.67
CA ASP A 59 -8.59 9.05 -17.63
C ASP A 59 -7.85 8.91 -18.97
N GLU A 60 -7.20 9.97 -19.45
CA GLU A 60 -6.34 9.93 -20.63
C GLU A 60 -5.12 9.01 -20.41
N ILE A 61 -4.53 9.03 -19.22
CA ILE A 61 -3.47 8.10 -18.83
C ILE A 61 -3.98 6.65 -18.84
N GLN A 62 -5.18 6.41 -18.32
CA GLN A 62 -5.79 5.08 -18.28
C GLN A 62 -6.08 4.56 -19.70
N GLU A 63 -6.66 5.39 -20.56
CA GLU A 63 -6.90 5.07 -21.97
C GLU A 63 -5.59 4.77 -22.70
N PHE A 64 -4.52 5.54 -22.44
CA PHE A 64 -3.21 5.29 -23.02
C PHE A 64 -2.63 3.94 -22.58
N LEU A 65 -2.70 3.63 -21.29
CA LEU A 65 -2.19 2.38 -20.72
C LEU A 65 -2.98 1.16 -21.23
N TYR A 66 -4.29 1.30 -21.39
CA TYR A 66 -5.14 0.26 -21.97
C TYR A 66 -4.82 0.05 -23.46
N THR A 67 -4.82 1.14 -24.24
CA THR A 67 -4.70 1.07 -25.70
C THR A 67 -3.32 0.64 -26.18
N GLN A 68 -2.24 1.12 -25.54
CA GLN A 68 -0.87 0.83 -25.99
C GLN A 68 -0.22 -0.37 -25.31
N HIS A 69 -0.66 -0.72 -24.10
CA HIS A 69 0.02 -1.70 -23.26
C HIS A 69 -0.88 -2.81 -22.72
N ASP A 70 -2.16 -2.85 -23.13
CA ASP A 70 -3.16 -3.84 -22.71
C ASP A 70 -3.27 -3.95 -21.17
N VAL A 71 -3.14 -2.81 -20.50
CA VAL A 71 -3.21 -2.71 -19.04
C VAL A 71 -4.58 -2.16 -18.66
N ASP A 72 -5.43 -3.01 -18.10
CA ASP A 72 -6.71 -2.62 -17.51
C ASP A 72 -6.47 -2.10 -16.08
N VAL A 73 -6.63 -0.77 -15.91
CA VAL A 73 -6.28 -0.01 -14.68
C VAL A 73 -7.49 0.62 -14.04
#